data_AF-A0A6B2LBR7-F1
#
_entry.id   AF-A0A6B2LBR7-F1
#
_cell.length_a   1.000
_cell.length_b   1.000
_cell.length_c   1.000
_cell.angle_alpha   90.00
_cell.angle_beta   90.00
_cell.angle_gamma   90.00
#
_symmetry.space_group_name_H-M   'P 1'
#
loop_
_entity.id
_entity.type
_entity.pdbx_description
1 polymer ?
#
loop_
_entity_poly.entity_id
_entity_poly.type
_entity_poly.pdbx_seq_one_letter_code
_entity_poly.pdbx_strand_id
1 'polypeptide(L)'
;MIIIDEAHKAQGAFAYCNVVSLLAACTPYFRVIGLTATPGSDVNAIQNVICNLLIGRMDVRQEEDVDVKTYIKNKVIQLVNIELKGDFEKVKTAFLGVAKIPLDTLCNLGVFYMREPARVTHGAAFMARKNFTEKRQHFHNISEQQSFQVFAMFAVLVSLYRAYDLLNSQGLKSFRKSILEFVKKENSAQVSKFRQQIVRTTEMKNLLECLEQTTESDADYPKLTKVVQILSEHFEEHQASRAIVFTQYRDTVTQIVSALSDQPLVRPSPFVGQATKAKSKEKG
;
A
#
# COMPACT_ATOMS: atom_id res chain seq x y z
N MET A 1 15.01 38.46 7.53
CA MET A 1 14.39 37.30 8.20
C MET A 1 13.81 36.41 7.12
N ILE A 2 14.01 35.10 7.21
CA ILE A 2 13.48 34.10 6.28
C ILE A 2 12.66 33.07 7.04
N ILE A 3 11.51 32.70 6.49
CA ILE A 3 10.64 31.65 7.01
C ILE A 3 10.62 30.53 6.00
N ILE A 4 10.94 29.32 6.43
CA ILE A 4 10.98 28.12 5.59
C ILE A 4 9.87 27.20 6.07
N ASP A 5 8.85 27.07 5.24
CA ASP A 5 7.79 26.10 5.44
C ASP A 5 8.24 24.71 4.97
N GLU A 6 7.74 23.67 5.61
CA GLU A 6 8.17 22.27 5.42
C GLU A 6 9.69 22.10 5.55
N ALA A 7 10.26 22.64 6.63
CA ALA A 7 11.70 22.72 6.87
C ALA A 7 12.44 21.37 6.81
N HIS A 8 11.74 20.26 7.00
CA HIS A 8 12.29 18.90 6.86
C HIS A 8 12.84 18.59 5.46
N LYS A 9 12.43 19.34 4.43
CA LYS A 9 12.96 19.23 3.06
C LYS A 9 14.35 19.82 2.89
N ALA A 10 14.88 20.53 3.89
CA ALA A 10 16.22 21.12 3.86
C ALA A 10 17.32 20.07 4.05
N GLN A 11 17.36 19.09 3.15
CA GLN A 11 18.32 17.99 3.13
C GLN A 11 18.96 17.89 1.75
N GLY A 12 20.23 17.48 1.72
CA GLY A 12 20.99 17.33 0.47
C GLY A 12 21.05 18.64 -0.33
N ALA A 13 20.87 18.54 -1.64
CA ALA A 13 20.97 19.65 -2.59
C ALA A 13 19.66 20.45 -2.77
N PHE A 14 18.75 20.42 -1.79
CA PHE A 14 17.49 21.15 -1.89
C PHE A 14 17.71 22.67 -1.90
N ALA A 15 16.85 23.41 -2.60
CA ALA A 15 17.00 24.84 -2.81
C ALA A 15 17.09 25.64 -1.50
N TYR A 16 16.43 25.19 -0.43
CA TYR A 16 16.49 25.82 0.90
C TYR A 16 17.91 25.90 1.44
N CYS A 17 18.70 24.84 1.30
CA CYS A 17 20.09 24.80 1.77
C CYS A 17 20.94 25.85 1.03
N ASN A 18 20.75 25.97 -0.29
CA ASN A 18 21.49 26.92 -1.12
C ASN A 18 21.13 28.37 -0.75
N VAL A 19 19.83 28.66 -0.57
CA VAL A 19 19.38 30.01 -0.21
C VAL A 19 19.94 30.44 1.14
N VAL A 20 19.87 29.57 2.16
CA VAL A 20 20.42 29.87 3.49
C VAL A 20 21.94 30.03 3.45
N SER A 21 22.64 29.16 2.72
CA SER A 21 24.10 29.27 2.56
C SER A 21 24.52 30.57 1.86
N LEU A 22 23.82 30.97 0.81
CA LEU A 22 24.09 32.23 0.10
C LEU A 22 23.82 33.44 1.00
N LEU A 23 22.71 33.43 1.75
CA LEU A 23 22.40 34.50 2.70
C LEU A 23 23.47 34.61 3.80
N ALA A 24 23.92 33.48 4.35
CA ALA A 24 24.97 33.43 5.35
C ALA A 24 26.31 33.97 4.82
N ALA A 25 26.61 33.75 3.53
CA ALA A 25 27.80 34.30 2.89
C ALA A 25 27.72 35.82 2.66
N CYS A 26 26.53 36.36 2.40
CA CYS A 26 26.33 37.79 2.16
C CYS A 26 26.25 38.62 3.46
N THR A 27 25.65 38.08 4.52
CA THR A 27 25.47 38.81 5.78
C THR A 27 25.36 37.89 6.98
N PRO A 28 26.00 38.22 8.12
CA PRO A 28 25.79 37.50 9.38
C PRO A 28 24.47 37.90 10.06
N TYR A 29 23.81 38.97 9.62
CA TYR A 29 22.63 39.54 10.28
C TYR A 29 21.33 39.06 9.63
N PHE A 30 20.95 37.82 9.91
CA PHE A 30 19.65 37.28 9.49
C PHE A 30 19.07 36.34 10.54
N ARG A 31 17.77 36.08 10.42
CA ARG A 31 17.01 35.16 11.27
C ARG A 31 16.31 34.15 10.38
N VAL A 32 16.46 32.87 10.71
CA VAL A 32 15.77 31.75 10.06
C VAL A 32 14.71 31.21 11.02
N ILE A 33 13.51 30.96 10.51
CA ILE A 33 12.47 30.20 11.22
C ILE A 33 12.05 29.04 10.32
N GLY A 34 12.23 27.82 10.79
CA GLY A 34 11.77 26.61 10.11
C GLY A 34 10.45 26.14 10.71
N LEU A 35 9.43 25.95 9.89
CA LEU A 35 8.15 25.35 10.27
C LEU A 35 8.09 23.94 9.71
N THR A 36 7.80 22.95 10.54
CA THR A 36 7.61 21.56 10.10
C THR A 36 6.83 20.77 11.13
N ALA A 37 5.98 19.85 10.67
CA ALA A 37 5.30 18.91 11.55
C ALA A 37 6.27 17.82 12.08
N THR A 38 7.23 17.41 11.26
CA THR A 38 8.27 16.44 11.64
C THR A 38 9.61 16.90 11.06
N PRO A 39 10.69 17.05 11.83
CA PRO A 39 11.97 17.55 11.32
C PRO A 39 12.79 16.49 10.57
N GLY A 40 12.48 15.20 10.72
CA GLY A 40 13.16 14.09 10.05
C GLY A 40 12.74 12.73 10.62
N SER A 41 13.02 11.65 9.89
CA SER A 41 12.68 10.27 10.28
C SER A 41 13.72 9.62 11.20
N ASP A 42 14.94 10.15 11.21
CA ASP A 42 16.05 9.66 12.03
C ASP A 42 16.92 10.84 12.53
N VAL A 43 17.81 10.54 13.47
CA VAL A 43 18.67 11.55 14.12
C VAL A 43 19.57 12.27 13.12
N ASN A 44 20.09 11.56 12.11
CA ASN A 44 20.99 12.14 11.11
C ASN A 44 20.25 13.10 10.19
N ALA A 45 19.04 12.72 9.77
CA ALA A 45 18.13 13.52 8.98
C ALA A 45 17.77 14.83 9.70
N ILE A 46 17.46 14.75 11.01
CA ILE A 46 17.17 15.93 11.85
C ILE A 46 18.42 16.81 11.95
N GLN A 47 19.58 16.22 12.24
CA GLN A 47 20.84 16.97 12.35
C GLN A 47 21.20 17.69 11.05
N ASN A 48 20.98 17.05 9.89
CA ASN A 48 21.21 17.66 8.59
C ASN A 48 20.33 18.91 8.40
N VAL A 49 19.04 18.84 8.76
CA VAL A 49 18.13 20.00 8.67
C VAL A 49 18.60 21.12 9.61
N ILE A 50 18.98 20.80 10.84
CA ILE A 50 19.50 21.77 11.82
C ILE A 50 20.74 22.48 11.28
N CYS A 51 21.71 21.72 10.76
CA CYS A 51 22.95 22.26 10.19
C CYS A 51 22.69 23.11 8.94
N ASN A 52 21.89 22.60 8.00
CA ASN A 52 21.63 23.28 6.72
C ASN A 52 20.88 24.60 6.88
N LEU A 53 19.97 24.67 7.87
CA LEU A 53 19.17 25.86 8.14
C LEU A 53 19.77 26.76 9.24
N LEU A 54 20.92 26.39 9.81
CA LEU A 54 21.61 27.10 10.89
C LEU A 54 20.71 27.34 12.12
N ILE A 55 19.96 26.29 12.52
CA ILE A 55 19.00 26.37 13.62
C ILE A 55 19.73 26.28 14.96
N GLY A 56 19.66 27.34 15.76
CA GLY A 56 20.23 27.36 17.11
C GLY A 56 19.29 26.86 18.21
N ARG A 57 17.98 26.81 17.95
CA ARG A 57 16.96 26.40 18.92
C ARG A 57 15.80 25.70 18.20
N MET A 58 15.37 24.59 18.76
CA MET A 58 14.18 23.86 18.33
C MET A 58 13.15 23.86 19.46
N ASP A 59 11.97 24.38 19.18
CA ASP A 59 10.82 24.31 20.09
C ASP A 59 9.87 23.23 19.54
N VAL A 60 9.65 22.18 20.33
CA VAL A 60 8.74 21.09 19.99
C VAL A 60 7.46 21.26 20.80
N ARG A 61 6.32 21.01 20.15
CA ARG A 61 5.02 20.92 20.80
C ARG A 61 4.31 19.64 20.40
N GLN A 62 3.78 18.93 21.38
CA GLN A 62 2.99 17.72 21.21
C GLN A 62 1.52 17.99 21.57
N GLU A 63 0.66 17.06 21.20
CA GLU A 63 -0.78 17.20 21.45
C GLU A 63 -1.12 17.18 22.96
N GLU A 64 -0.25 16.57 23.76
CA GLU A 64 -0.41 16.41 25.20
C GLU A 64 0.08 17.61 26.02
N ASP A 65 0.81 18.54 25.39
CA ASP A 65 1.41 19.69 26.09
C ASP A 65 0.32 20.60 26.68
N VAL A 66 0.57 21.14 27.88
CA VAL A 66 -0.42 21.94 28.64
C VAL A 66 -0.91 23.15 27.84
N ASP A 67 -0.03 23.78 27.06
CA ASP A 67 -0.33 24.94 26.23
C ASP A 67 -1.06 24.60 24.91
N VAL A 68 -1.11 23.31 24.52
CA VAL A 68 -1.76 22.83 23.29
C VAL A 68 -3.06 22.06 23.58
N LYS A 69 -3.06 21.21 24.61
CA LYS A 69 -4.12 20.26 24.94
C LYS A 69 -5.52 20.89 25.03
N THR A 70 -5.61 22.12 25.54
CA THR A 70 -6.87 22.86 25.67
C THR A 70 -7.54 23.16 24.32
N TYR A 71 -6.76 23.21 23.24
CA TYR A 71 -7.23 23.52 21.89
C TYR A 71 -7.47 22.28 21.03
N ILE A 72 -7.05 21.10 21.50
CA ILE A 72 -7.21 19.84 20.76
C ILE A 72 -8.59 19.25 21.04
N LYS A 73 -9.29 18.91 19.95
CA LYS A 73 -10.57 18.22 20.03
C LYS A 73 -10.35 16.73 20.22
N ASN A 74 -11.13 16.14 21.15
CA ASN A 74 -11.11 14.71 21.36
C ASN A 74 -11.56 13.95 20.11
N LYS A 75 -10.75 12.98 19.69
CA LYS A 75 -11.06 12.06 18.60
C LYS A 75 -11.33 10.68 19.19
N VAL A 76 -12.52 10.14 18.98
CA VAL A 76 -12.85 8.76 19.35
C VAL A 76 -12.58 7.87 18.14
N ILE A 77 -11.69 6.89 18.30
CA ILE A 77 -11.38 5.89 17.27
C ILE A 77 -12.02 4.58 17.69
N GLN A 78 -12.96 4.09 16.87
CA GLN A 78 -13.60 2.79 17.06
C GLN A 78 -13.06 1.81 16.02
N LEU A 79 -12.39 0.75 16.49
CA LEU A 79 -11.86 -0.29 15.61
C LEU A 79 -12.88 -1.42 15.47
N VAL A 80 -13.47 -1.55 14.28
CA VAL A 80 -14.41 -2.62 13.97
C VAL A 80 -13.65 -3.76 13.28
N ASN A 81 -13.49 -4.88 13.98
CA ASN A 81 -12.89 -6.07 13.39
C ASN A 81 -13.95 -6.89 12.64
N ILE A 82 -13.65 -7.28 11.41
CA ILE A 82 -14.59 -7.99 10.54
C ILE A 82 -13.98 -9.35 10.21
N GLU A 83 -14.62 -10.41 10.69
CA GLU A 83 -14.18 -11.78 10.46
C GLU A 83 -14.54 -12.22 9.03
N LEU A 84 -13.55 -12.71 8.30
CA LEU A 84 -13.75 -13.31 6.97
C LEU A 84 -14.03 -14.80 7.16
N LYS A 85 -15.29 -15.22 7.02
CA LYS A 85 -15.74 -16.61 7.21
C LYS A 85 -16.17 -17.26 5.89
N GLY A 86 -16.32 -18.57 5.91
CA GLY A 86 -16.89 -19.34 4.80
C GLY A 86 -15.94 -19.37 3.60
N ASP A 87 -16.43 -18.92 2.44
CA ASP A 87 -15.70 -19.05 1.17
C ASP A 87 -14.44 -18.19 1.12
N PHE A 88 -14.40 -17.05 1.82
CA PHE A 88 -13.18 -16.25 1.96
C PHE A 88 -12.04 -17.03 2.62
N GLU A 89 -12.35 -17.80 3.66
CA GLU A 89 -11.35 -18.56 4.41
C GLU A 89 -10.83 -19.76 3.60
N LYS A 90 -11.74 -20.45 2.88
CA LYS A 90 -11.37 -21.53 1.94
C LYS A 90 -10.44 -21.01 0.85
N VAL A 91 -10.83 -19.93 0.18
CA VAL A 91 -10.04 -19.32 -0.92
C VAL A 91 -8.71 -18.79 -0.40
N LYS A 92 -8.68 -18.14 0.78
CA LYS A 92 -7.44 -17.72 1.43
C LYS A 92 -6.52 -18.91 1.68
N THR A 93 -7.03 -20.00 2.25
CA THR A 93 -6.21 -21.19 2.55
C THR A 93 -5.64 -21.81 1.28
N ALA A 94 -6.47 -21.95 0.23
CA ALA A 94 -6.01 -22.43 -1.08
C ALA A 94 -4.93 -21.52 -1.69
N PHE A 95 -5.10 -20.20 -1.61
CA PHE A 95 -4.10 -19.23 -2.07
C PHE A 95 -2.77 -19.37 -1.32
N LEU A 96 -2.80 -19.52 0.01
CA LEU A 96 -1.60 -19.68 0.81
C LEU A 96 -0.82 -20.95 0.42
N GLY A 97 -1.53 -22.02 0.02
CA GLY A 97 -0.91 -23.22 -0.56
C GLY A 97 -0.12 -22.93 -1.84
N VAL A 98 -0.71 -22.18 -2.78
CA VAL A 98 -0.04 -21.75 -4.02
C VAL A 98 1.16 -20.86 -3.73
N ALA A 99 1.00 -19.87 -2.84
CA ALA A 99 2.04 -18.90 -2.50
C ALA A 99 3.22 -19.54 -1.77
N LYS A 100 3.00 -20.65 -1.07
CA LYS A 100 4.04 -21.39 -0.34
C LYS A 100 5.10 -21.97 -1.29
N ILE A 101 4.72 -22.42 -2.48
CA ILE A 101 5.63 -23.03 -3.46
C ILE A 101 6.81 -22.11 -3.84
N PRO A 102 6.60 -20.90 -4.39
CA PRO A 102 7.70 -19.98 -4.64
C PRO A 102 8.38 -19.51 -3.36
N LEU A 103 7.64 -19.40 -2.25
CA LEU A 103 8.15 -18.87 -1.00
C LEU A 103 9.20 -19.78 -0.36
N ASP A 104 8.91 -21.08 -0.26
CA ASP A 104 9.82 -22.07 0.32
C ASP A 104 11.11 -22.16 -0.48
N THR A 105 11.04 -22.15 -1.81
CA THR A 105 12.24 -22.16 -2.65
C THR A 105 13.06 -20.88 -2.48
N LEU A 106 12.44 -19.69 -2.41
CA LEU A 106 13.16 -18.43 -2.16
C LEU A 106 13.80 -18.41 -0.76
N CYS A 107 13.13 -18.99 0.25
CA CYS A 107 13.68 -19.10 1.59
C CYS A 107 14.85 -20.08 1.66
N ASN A 108 14.74 -21.23 1.00
CA ASN A 108 15.83 -22.22 0.94
C ASN A 108 17.07 -21.69 0.21
N LEU A 109 16.88 -20.79 -0.76
CA LEU A 109 17.98 -20.08 -1.44
C LEU A 109 18.58 -18.92 -0.61
N GLY A 110 18.01 -18.61 0.56
CA GLY A 110 18.49 -17.54 1.44
C GLY A 110 18.28 -16.12 0.90
N VAL A 111 17.42 -15.94 -0.12
CA VAL A 111 17.12 -14.62 -0.72
C VAL A 111 15.90 -13.95 -0.09
N PHE A 112 15.11 -14.72 0.67
CA PHE A 112 13.95 -14.23 1.40
C PHE A 112 13.85 -14.95 2.75
N TYR A 113 13.39 -14.27 3.80
CA TYR A 113 13.45 -14.79 5.17
C TYR A 113 12.08 -15.02 5.80
N MET A 114 11.01 -14.51 5.19
CA MET A 114 9.64 -14.72 5.67
C MET A 114 9.10 -16.02 5.08
N ARG A 115 9.09 -17.09 5.88
CA ARG A 115 8.63 -18.41 5.42
C ARG A 115 7.12 -18.60 5.50
N GLU A 116 6.44 -17.82 6.32
CA GLU A 116 5.00 -17.97 6.52
C GLU A 116 4.21 -17.16 5.49
N PRO A 117 3.46 -17.81 4.56
CA PRO A 117 2.79 -17.09 3.48
C PRO A 117 1.76 -16.06 3.98
N ALA A 118 1.11 -16.33 5.12
CA ALA A 118 0.10 -15.43 5.67
C ALA A 118 0.67 -14.09 6.17
N ARG A 119 1.97 -14.02 6.46
CA ARG A 119 2.65 -12.83 6.98
C ARG A 119 3.33 -12.00 5.89
N VAL A 120 3.41 -12.53 4.67
CA VAL A 120 4.04 -11.83 3.55
C VAL A 120 3.06 -10.82 2.97
N THR A 121 3.56 -9.61 2.73
CA THR A 121 2.82 -8.56 2.04
C THR A 121 3.35 -8.36 0.63
N HIS A 122 2.53 -7.81 -0.27
CA HIS A 122 2.99 -7.40 -1.60
C HIS A 122 4.21 -6.48 -1.52
N GLY A 123 4.20 -5.52 -0.59
CA GLY A 123 5.32 -4.60 -0.36
C GLY A 123 6.61 -5.32 0.05
N ALA A 124 6.53 -6.31 0.94
CA ALA A 124 7.69 -7.09 1.35
C ALA A 124 8.28 -7.90 0.17
N ALA A 125 7.43 -8.55 -0.62
CA ALA A 125 7.86 -9.29 -1.82
C ALA A 125 8.49 -8.36 -2.88
N PHE A 126 7.91 -7.18 -3.09
CA PHE A 126 8.41 -6.17 -4.01
C PHE A 126 9.77 -5.62 -3.58
N MET A 127 9.90 -5.27 -2.29
CA MET A 127 11.16 -4.76 -1.73
C MET A 127 12.25 -5.83 -1.74
N ALA A 128 11.92 -7.10 -1.45
CA ALA A 128 12.88 -8.19 -1.55
C ALA A 128 13.40 -8.39 -2.99
N ARG A 129 12.51 -8.32 -3.99
CA ARG A 129 12.91 -8.33 -5.40
C ARG A 129 13.85 -7.18 -5.74
N LYS A 130 13.53 -5.96 -5.28
CA LYS A 130 14.37 -4.78 -5.50
C LYS A 130 15.75 -4.95 -4.85
N ASN A 131 15.79 -5.37 -3.58
CA ASN A 131 17.01 -5.64 -2.85
C ASN A 131 17.89 -6.69 -3.53
N PHE A 132 17.28 -7.77 -4.04
CA PHE A 132 18.00 -8.80 -4.79
C PHE A 132 18.62 -8.25 -6.08
N THR A 133 17.92 -7.34 -6.75
CA THR A 133 18.41 -6.67 -7.97
C THR A 133 19.61 -5.77 -7.67
N GLU A 134 19.50 -4.91 -6.66
CA GLU A 134 20.51 -3.91 -6.31
C GLU A 134 21.73 -4.52 -5.62
N LYS A 135 21.53 -5.56 -4.81
CA LYS A 135 22.57 -6.22 -4.02
C LYS A 135 22.97 -7.58 -4.56
N ARG A 136 22.79 -7.83 -5.87
CA ARG A 136 23.11 -9.12 -6.53
C ARG A 136 24.51 -9.62 -6.16
N GLN A 137 25.48 -8.72 -6.09
CA GLN A 137 26.87 -9.02 -5.72
C GLN A 137 27.06 -9.62 -4.31
N HIS A 138 26.11 -9.44 -3.39
CA HIS A 138 26.17 -10.00 -2.03
C HIS A 138 25.68 -11.47 -1.97
N PHE A 139 25.09 -11.98 -3.06
CA PHE A 139 24.57 -13.35 -3.13
C PHE A 139 25.56 -14.27 -3.87
N HIS A 140 26.74 -14.47 -3.27
CA HIS A 140 27.83 -15.26 -3.87
C HIS A 140 27.47 -16.73 -4.17
N ASN A 141 26.45 -17.27 -3.49
CA ASN A 141 26.01 -18.66 -3.63
C ASN A 141 25.01 -18.89 -4.79
N ILE A 142 24.69 -17.85 -5.57
CA ILE A 142 23.67 -17.90 -6.62
C ILE A 142 24.32 -17.74 -7.98
N SER A 143 24.24 -18.78 -8.81
CA SER A 143 24.76 -18.73 -10.18
C SER A 143 23.95 -17.76 -11.05
N GLU A 144 24.50 -17.35 -12.20
CA GLU A 144 23.80 -16.47 -13.13
C GLU A 144 22.46 -17.06 -13.61
N GLN A 145 22.42 -18.36 -13.89
CA GLN A 145 21.19 -19.07 -14.27
C GLN A 145 20.16 -19.11 -13.13
N GLN A 146 20.61 -19.38 -11.90
CA GLN A 146 19.73 -19.35 -10.72
C GLN A 146 19.20 -17.95 -10.45
N SER A 147 19.98 -16.91 -10.74
CA SER A 147 19.55 -15.52 -10.60
C SER A 147 18.33 -15.21 -11.47
N PHE A 148 18.30 -15.69 -12.73
CA PHE A 148 17.12 -15.52 -13.59
C PHE A 148 15.89 -16.25 -13.06
N GLN A 149 16.08 -17.44 -12.47
CA GLN A 149 14.99 -18.18 -11.82
C GLN A 149 14.45 -17.41 -10.61
N VAL A 150 15.33 -16.91 -9.74
CA VAL A 150 14.95 -16.08 -8.58
C VAL A 150 14.16 -14.84 -9.02
N PHE A 151 14.57 -14.16 -10.09
CA PHE A 151 13.81 -13.03 -10.65
C PHE A 151 12.41 -13.44 -11.12
N ALA A 152 12.30 -14.56 -11.84
CA ALA A 152 11.02 -15.07 -12.29
C ALA A 152 10.10 -15.44 -11.11
N MET A 153 10.67 -16.03 -10.05
CA MET A 153 9.96 -16.40 -8.84
C MET A 153 9.44 -15.18 -8.08
N PHE A 154 10.27 -14.15 -7.87
CA PHE A 154 9.82 -12.90 -7.26
C PHE A 154 8.75 -12.20 -8.10
N ALA A 155 8.85 -12.24 -9.45
CA ALA A 155 7.81 -11.68 -10.30
C ALA A 155 6.46 -12.38 -10.13
N VAL A 156 6.46 -13.71 -10.01
CA VAL A 156 5.26 -14.50 -9.68
C VAL A 156 4.76 -14.18 -8.28
N LEU A 157 5.64 -14.15 -7.28
CA LEU A 157 5.29 -13.86 -5.89
C LEU A 157 4.62 -12.48 -5.76
N VAL A 158 5.22 -11.44 -6.34
CA VAL A 158 4.65 -10.08 -6.37
C VAL A 158 3.27 -10.08 -7.04
N SER A 159 3.10 -10.80 -8.15
CA SER A 159 1.80 -10.88 -8.84
C SER A 159 0.74 -11.58 -7.99
N LEU A 160 1.09 -12.68 -7.31
CA LEU A 160 0.18 -13.42 -6.42
C LEU A 160 -0.22 -12.58 -5.21
N TYR A 161 0.72 -11.94 -4.52
CA TYR A 161 0.39 -11.09 -3.36
C TYR A 161 -0.35 -9.81 -3.76
N ARG A 162 -0.17 -9.32 -5.00
CA ARG A 162 -1.01 -8.24 -5.52
C ARG A 162 -2.47 -8.66 -5.64
N ALA A 163 -2.72 -9.90 -6.09
CA ALA A 163 -4.07 -10.47 -6.09
C ALA A 163 -4.58 -10.63 -4.66
N TYR A 164 -3.77 -11.15 -3.74
CA TYR A 164 -4.15 -11.27 -2.32
C TYR A 164 -4.52 -9.93 -1.67
N ASP A 165 -3.83 -8.84 -2.01
CA ASP A 165 -4.24 -7.50 -1.58
C ASP A 165 -5.64 -7.12 -2.12
N LEU A 166 -5.98 -7.52 -3.35
CA LEU A 166 -7.33 -7.33 -3.89
C LEU A 166 -8.37 -8.15 -3.13
N LEU A 167 -8.06 -9.37 -2.72
CA LEU A 167 -8.96 -10.18 -1.88
C LEU A 167 -9.29 -9.44 -0.57
N ASN A 168 -8.27 -8.88 0.08
CA ASN A 168 -8.41 -8.19 1.37
C ASN A 168 -9.08 -6.80 1.26
N SER A 169 -8.98 -6.14 0.11
CA SER A 169 -9.45 -4.75 -0.10
C SER A 169 -10.72 -4.61 -0.94
N GLN A 170 -10.94 -5.49 -1.92
CA GLN A 170 -12.02 -5.41 -2.92
C GLN A 170 -12.88 -6.69 -2.97
N GLY A 171 -12.50 -7.76 -2.28
CA GLY A 171 -13.26 -8.99 -2.19
C GLY A 171 -12.94 -10.04 -3.25
N LEU A 172 -13.74 -11.11 -3.26
CA LEU A 172 -13.51 -12.33 -4.06
C LEU A 172 -13.57 -12.05 -5.58
N LYS A 173 -14.48 -11.20 -6.04
CA LYS A 173 -14.65 -10.90 -7.48
C LYS A 173 -13.40 -10.32 -8.12
N SER A 174 -12.82 -9.30 -7.49
CA SER A 174 -11.58 -8.67 -7.95
C SER A 174 -10.41 -9.64 -7.87
N PHE A 175 -10.35 -10.47 -6.83
CA PHE A 175 -9.35 -11.52 -6.69
C PHE A 175 -9.47 -12.58 -7.80
N ARG A 176 -10.67 -13.11 -8.04
CA ARG A 176 -10.98 -14.08 -9.09
C ARG A 176 -10.57 -13.57 -10.45
N LYS A 177 -10.96 -12.33 -10.79
CA LYS A 177 -10.53 -11.68 -12.03
C LYS A 177 -9.01 -11.63 -12.15
N SER A 178 -8.31 -11.22 -11.09
CA SER A 178 -6.85 -11.13 -11.08
C SER A 178 -6.16 -12.49 -11.25
N ILE A 179 -6.66 -13.54 -10.59
CA ILE A 179 -6.14 -14.91 -10.73
C ILE A 179 -6.43 -15.47 -12.12
N LEU A 180 -7.62 -15.26 -12.68
CA LEU A 180 -7.94 -15.69 -14.03
C LEU A 180 -7.08 -14.98 -15.08
N GLU A 181 -6.83 -13.67 -14.93
CA GLU A 181 -5.87 -12.96 -15.77
C GLU A 181 -4.43 -13.46 -15.58
N PHE A 182 -4.09 -13.88 -14.35
CA PHE A 182 -2.80 -14.49 -14.06
C PHE A 182 -2.63 -15.83 -14.79
N VAL A 183 -3.66 -16.67 -14.83
CA VAL A 183 -3.67 -17.98 -15.49
C VAL A 183 -3.73 -17.85 -17.02
N LYS A 184 -4.60 -16.98 -17.56
CA LYS A 184 -4.76 -16.78 -19.02
C LYS A 184 -3.46 -16.41 -19.74
N LYS A 185 -2.55 -15.73 -19.04
CA LYS A 185 -1.25 -15.33 -19.61
C LYS A 185 -0.27 -16.50 -19.76
N GLU A 186 -0.56 -17.72 -19.26
CA GLU A 186 0.34 -18.89 -19.32
C GLU A 186 0.89 -19.18 -20.73
N ASN A 187 0.06 -19.07 -21.76
CA ASN A 187 0.40 -19.42 -23.14
C ASN A 187 1.07 -18.28 -23.94
N SER A 188 1.34 -17.14 -23.32
CA SER A 188 2.07 -16.06 -23.99
C SER A 188 3.57 -16.39 -24.05
N ALA A 189 4.17 -16.25 -25.23
CA ALA A 189 5.60 -16.51 -25.47
C ALA A 189 6.55 -15.70 -24.56
N GLN A 190 6.04 -14.66 -23.89
CA GLN A 190 6.79 -13.80 -22.98
C GLN A 190 6.72 -14.23 -21.49
N VAL A 191 6.05 -15.34 -21.17
CA VAL A 191 5.86 -15.78 -19.78
C VAL A 191 6.98 -16.72 -19.31
N SER A 192 7.46 -16.48 -18.08
CA SER A 192 8.51 -17.28 -17.47
C SER A 192 8.08 -18.74 -17.27
N LYS A 193 8.99 -19.68 -17.51
CA LYS A 193 8.76 -21.12 -17.29
C LYS A 193 8.25 -21.42 -15.88
N PHE A 194 8.75 -20.68 -14.89
CA PHE A 194 8.32 -20.82 -13.49
C PHE A 194 6.83 -20.47 -13.30
N ARG A 195 6.31 -19.45 -14.00
CA ARG A 195 4.88 -19.12 -13.94
C ARG A 195 4.02 -20.24 -14.54
N GLN A 196 4.45 -20.83 -15.66
CA GLN A 196 3.75 -21.98 -16.25
C GLN A 196 3.74 -23.17 -15.30
N GLN A 197 4.86 -23.43 -14.61
CA GLN A 197 4.93 -24.46 -13.58
C GLN A 197 3.91 -24.21 -12.46
N ILE A 198 3.84 -22.98 -11.92
CA ILE A 198 2.88 -22.61 -10.88
C ILE A 198 1.42 -22.78 -11.33
N VAL A 199 1.10 -22.40 -12.57
CA VAL A 199 -0.27 -22.54 -13.10
C VAL A 199 -0.70 -24.01 -13.19
N ARG A 200 0.24 -24.93 -13.42
CA ARG A 200 -0.02 -26.37 -13.57
C ARG A 200 -0.07 -27.15 -12.27
N THR A 201 0.28 -26.54 -11.12
CA THR A 201 0.31 -27.27 -9.85
C THR A 201 -1.09 -27.60 -9.35
N THR A 202 -1.17 -28.65 -8.52
CA THR A 202 -2.43 -29.08 -7.92
C THR A 202 -3.02 -27.99 -7.03
N GLU A 203 -2.18 -27.22 -6.32
CA GLU A 203 -2.60 -26.11 -5.47
C GLU A 203 -3.29 -25.00 -6.28
N MET A 204 -2.79 -24.67 -7.48
CA MET A 204 -3.45 -23.68 -8.34
C MET A 204 -4.79 -24.20 -8.85
N LYS A 205 -4.87 -25.48 -9.23
CA LYS A 205 -6.13 -26.10 -9.64
C LYS A 205 -7.16 -26.08 -8.51
N ASN A 206 -6.76 -26.44 -7.29
CA ASN A 206 -7.61 -26.37 -6.11
C ASN A 206 -8.10 -24.93 -5.83
N LEU A 207 -7.23 -23.93 -6.02
CA LEU A 207 -7.63 -22.52 -5.88
C LEU A 207 -8.67 -22.13 -6.93
N LEU A 208 -8.50 -22.54 -8.19
CA LEU A 208 -9.45 -22.26 -9.26
C LEU A 208 -10.80 -22.93 -9.01
N GLU A 209 -10.80 -24.19 -8.56
CA GLU A 209 -12.02 -24.92 -8.20
C GLU A 209 -12.76 -24.24 -7.03
N CYS A 210 -12.04 -23.82 -5.99
CA CYS A 210 -12.63 -23.04 -4.89
C CYS A 210 -13.29 -21.75 -5.39
N LEU A 211 -12.64 -21.06 -6.33
CA LEU A 211 -13.17 -19.82 -6.94
C LEU A 211 -14.39 -20.08 -7.82
N GLU A 212 -14.49 -21.24 -8.45
CA GLU A 212 -15.66 -21.63 -9.26
C GLU A 212 -16.86 -21.98 -8.40
N GLN A 213 -16.64 -22.65 -7.26
CA GLN A 213 -17.68 -23.02 -6.30
C GLN A 213 -18.20 -21.83 -5.47
N THR A 214 -17.48 -20.71 -5.48
CA THR A 214 -17.92 -19.49 -4.77
C THR A 214 -19.08 -18.86 -5.53
N THR A 215 -20.26 -18.81 -4.91
CA THR A 215 -21.43 -18.07 -5.41
C THR A 215 -21.27 -16.60 -5.05
N GLU A 216 -20.73 -15.79 -5.96
CA GLU A 216 -20.58 -14.35 -5.71
C GLU A 216 -21.89 -13.61 -6.01
N SER A 217 -22.56 -13.09 -4.97
CA SER A 217 -23.34 -11.86 -5.13
C SER A 217 -22.39 -10.67 -5.00
N ASP A 218 -22.59 -9.63 -5.81
CA ASP A 218 -21.83 -8.37 -5.71
C ASP A 218 -21.97 -7.68 -4.33
N ALA A 219 -22.93 -8.12 -3.50
CA ALA A 219 -23.18 -7.65 -2.15
C ALA A 219 -22.38 -8.36 -1.03
N ASP A 220 -21.61 -9.43 -1.33
CA ASP A 220 -21.04 -10.34 -0.33
C ASP A 220 -19.65 -9.94 0.21
N TYR A 221 -19.23 -8.68 0.08
CA TYR A 221 -17.97 -8.23 0.68
C TYR A 221 -18.19 -7.74 2.13
N PRO A 222 -17.68 -8.43 3.17
CA PRO A 222 -18.05 -8.17 4.56
C PRO A 222 -17.81 -6.73 5.03
N LYS A 223 -16.74 -6.08 4.53
CA LYS A 223 -16.49 -4.66 4.87
C LYS A 223 -17.46 -3.71 4.21
N LEU A 224 -17.88 -3.99 2.96
CA LEU A 224 -18.88 -3.17 2.29
C LEU A 224 -20.23 -3.29 2.97
N THR A 225 -20.66 -4.52 3.29
CA THR A 225 -21.86 -4.78 4.09
C THR A 225 -21.80 -4.02 5.42
N LYS A 226 -20.65 -4.06 6.12
CA LYS A 226 -20.51 -3.37 7.39
C LYS A 226 -20.48 -1.84 7.24
N VAL A 227 -19.92 -1.29 6.16
CA VAL A 227 -19.98 0.14 5.86
C VAL A 227 -21.43 0.58 5.62
N VAL A 228 -22.18 -0.18 4.82
CA VAL A 228 -23.62 0.08 4.58
C VAL A 228 -24.39 0.04 5.90
N GLN A 229 -24.15 -0.97 6.73
CA GLN A 229 -24.79 -1.09 8.05
C GLN A 229 -24.48 0.13 8.94
N ILE A 230 -23.20 0.45 9.14
CA ILE A 230 -22.78 1.55 10.04
C ILE A 230 -23.36 2.88 9.59
N LEU A 231 -23.36 3.16 8.27
CA LEU A 231 -23.89 4.41 7.77
C LEU A 231 -25.42 4.46 7.87
N SER A 232 -26.11 3.35 7.59
CA SER A 232 -27.57 3.30 7.71
C SER A 232 -28.00 3.55 9.16
N GLU A 233 -27.42 2.83 10.12
CA GLU A 233 -27.65 3.04 11.56
C GLU A 233 -27.35 4.49 11.98
N HIS A 234 -26.25 5.08 11.49
CA HIS A 234 -25.90 6.46 11.81
C HIS A 234 -26.91 7.47 11.28
N PHE A 235 -27.37 7.33 10.03
CA PHE A 235 -28.28 8.27 9.39
C PHE A 235 -29.73 8.10 9.82
N GLU A 236 -30.12 6.95 10.37
CA GLU A 236 -31.41 6.79 11.05
C GLU A 236 -31.52 7.74 12.26
N GLU A 237 -30.46 7.84 13.05
CA GLU A 237 -30.40 8.73 14.22
C GLU A 237 -30.03 10.18 13.87
N HIS A 238 -29.19 10.38 12.84
CA HIS A 238 -28.56 11.68 12.53
C HIS A 238 -28.77 12.11 11.07
N GLN A 239 -30.01 12.22 10.60
CA GLN A 239 -30.36 12.48 9.19
C GLN A 239 -29.69 13.72 8.55
N ALA A 240 -29.35 14.75 9.33
CA ALA A 240 -28.73 15.98 8.83
C ALA A 240 -27.19 15.95 8.83
N SER A 241 -26.57 14.86 9.31
CA SER A 241 -25.11 14.75 9.41
C SER A 241 -24.46 14.56 8.02
N ARG A 242 -23.12 14.57 7.99
CA ARG A 242 -22.34 14.22 6.81
C ARG A 242 -21.24 13.25 7.21
N ALA A 243 -21.01 12.24 6.39
CA ALA A 243 -19.97 11.24 6.59
C ALA A 243 -19.01 11.23 5.39
N ILE A 244 -17.76 10.86 5.64
CA ILE A 244 -16.76 10.64 4.59
C ILE A 244 -16.22 9.22 4.75
N VAL A 245 -16.27 8.44 3.66
CA VAL A 245 -15.67 7.10 3.59
C VAL A 245 -14.38 7.18 2.79
N PHE A 246 -13.25 6.91 3.44
CA PHE A 246 -11.94 6.86 2.78
C PHE A 246 -11.63 5.45 2.29
N THR A 247 -11.15 5.35 1.05
CA THR A 247 -10.63 4.10 0.47
C THR A 247 -9.40 4.39 -0.39
N GLN A 248 -8.51 3.40 -0.51
CA GLN A 248 -7.24 3.55 -1.22
C GLN A 248 -7.38 3.44 -2.75
N TYR A 249 -8.38 2.71 -3.25
CA TYR A 249 -8.52 2.39 -4.67
C TYR A 249 -9.75 3.04 -5.30
N ARG A 250 -9.58 3.56 -6.52
CA ARG A 250 -10.67 4.18 -7.30
C ARG A 250 -11.79 3.20 -7.62
N ASP A 251 -11.44 1.96 -7.98
CA ASP A 251 -12.42 0.92 -8.31
C ASP A 251 -13.30 0.56 -7.10
N THR A 252 -12.79 0.73 -5.88
CA THR A 252 -13.57 0.53 -4.65
C THR A 252 -14.55 1.68 -4.40
N VAL A 253 -14.24 2.90 -4.88
CA VAL A 253 -15.17 4.05 -4.76
C VAL A 253 -16.46 3.76 -5.51
N THR A 254 -16.38 3.24 -6.73
CA THR A 254 -17.57 2.92 -7.54
C THR A 254 -18.40 1.82 -6.88
N GLN A 255 -17.77 0.81 -6.29
CA GLN A 255 -18.46 -0.25 -5.54
C GLN A 255 -19.19 0.30 -4.31
N ILE A 256 -18.52 1.14 -3.51
CA ILE A 256 -19.11 1.75 -2.30
C ILE A 256 -20.29 2.65 -2.68
N VAL A 257 -20.13 3.49 -3.70
CA VAL A 257 -21.21 4.37 -4.16
C VAL A 257 -22.41 3.56 -4.64
N SER A 258 -22.18 2.50 -5.42
CA SER A 258 -23.26 1.62 -5.89
C SER A 258 -24.03 1.01 -4.72
N ALA A 259 -23.34 0.41 -3.76
CA ALA A 259 -24.00 -0.25 -2.62
C ALA A 259 -24.74 0.72 -1.68
N LEU A 260 -24.26 1.96 -1.56
CA LEU A 260 -24.93 2.99 -0.76
C LEU A 260 -26.07 3.69 -1.51
N SER A 261 -26.08 3.63 -2.84
CA SER A 261 -27.14 4.26 -3.65
C SER A 261 -28.49 3.56 -3.48
N ASP A 262 -28.47 2.28 -3.09
CA ASP A 262 -29.67 1.50 -2.80
C ASP A 262 -30.28 1.81 -1.42
N GLN A 263 -29.61 2.63 -0.59
CA GLN A 263 -30.08 2.98 0.76
C GLN A 263 -30.91 4.27 0.76
N PRO A 264 -32.12 4.27 1.35
CA PRO A 264 -33.07 5.39 1.24
C PRO A 264 -32.61 6.68 1.93
N LEU A 265 -31.79 6.56 2.98
CA LEU A 265 -31.34 7.69 3.81
C LEU A 265 -29.95 8.21 3.43
N VAL A 266 -29.27 7.57 2.47
CA VAL A 266 -27.89 7.89 2.11
C VAL A 266 -27.84 8.50 0.71
N ARG A 267 -27.11 9.60 0.57
CA ARG A 267 -26.86 10.25 -0.74
C ARG A 267 -25.37 10.22 -1.04
N PRO A 268 -24.84 9.11 -1.58
CA PRO A 268 -23.40 8.98 -1.82
C PRO A 268 -22.96 9.86 -3.01
N SER A 269 -21.78 10.48 -2.89
CA SER A 269 -21.13 11.19 -3.99
C SER A 269 -19.65 10.78 -4.06
N PRO A 270 -19.14 10.33 -5.23
CA PRO A 270 -17.73 10.01 -5.36
C PRO A 270 -16.87 11.27 -5.32
N PHE A 271 -15.75 11.20 -4.61
CA PHE A 271 -14.72 12.24 -4.62
C PHE A 271 -13.38 11.59 -4.96
N VAL A 272 -12.94 11.76 -6.22
CA VAL A 272 -11.70 11.15 -6.73
C VAL A 272 -10.83 12.25 -7.31
N GLY A 273 -9.60 12.40 -6.79
CA GLY A 273 -8.64 13.37 -7.30
C GLY A 273 -8.30 13.10 -8.78
N GLN A 274 -8.15 14.16 -9.58
CA GLN A 274 -7.69 14.02 -10.96
C GLN A 274 -6.22 13.63 -10.97
N ALA A 275 -5.92 12.38 -11.34
CA ALA A 275 -4.57 12.04 -11.77
C ALA A 275 -4.53 12.34 -13.27
N THR A 276 -3.66 13.25 -13.69
CA THR A 276 -3.33 13.44 -15.10
C THR A 276 -2.87 12.11 -15.66
N LYS A 277 -3.75 11.40 -16.38
CA LYS A 277 -3.34 10.33 -17.29
C LYS A 277 -2.42 11.01 -18.30
N ALA A 278 -1.11 10.83 -18.18
CA ALA A 278 -0.21 11.11 -19.27
C ALA A 278 -0.71 10.32 -20.48
N LYS A 279 -1.27 11.02 -21.46
CA LYS A 279 -1.69 10.45 -22.75
C LYS A 279 -0.49 9.73 -23.33
N SER A 280 -0.54 8.40 -23.36
CA SER A 280 0.26 7.61 -24.28
C SER A 280 -0.10 8.05 -25.69
N LYS A 281 0.75 8.88 -26.30
CA LYS A 281 0.69 9.18 -27.73
C LYS A 281 0.98 7.89 -28.47
N GLU A 282 -0.04 7.27 -29.04
CA GLU A 282 0.12 6.53 -30.29
C GLU A 282 0.62 7.54 -31.33
N LYS A 283 1.85 7.34 -31.81
CA LYS A 283 2.25 7.83 -33.12
C LYS A 283 2.05 6.66 -34.08
N GLY A 284 1.28 6.93 -35.14
CA GLY A 284 1.08 6.02 -36.26
C GLY A 284 2.29 5.89 -37.15
#